data_AF-A0A8S2YDY7-F1
#
_entry.id   AF-A0A8S2YDY7-F1
#
_cell.length_a   1.000
_cell.length_b   1.000
_cell.length_c   1.000
_cell.angle_alpha   90.00
_cell.angle_beta   90.00
_cell.angle_gamma   90.00
#
_symmetry.space_group_name_H-M   'P 1'
#
loop_
_entity.id
_entity.type
_entity.pdbx_description
1 polymer ?
#
loop_
_entity_poly.entity_id
_entity_poly.type
_entity_poly.pdbx_seq_one_letter_code
_entity_poly.pdbx_strand_id
1 'polypeptide(L)'
;MLASRVFDQKQKSTKDLSQESASFFWFQLLIDVIKRMTDTKISSAAQEEMLQACEDYYRTNKCELQKIKHFRQTYVAKNALK
;
A
#
# COMPACT_ATOMS: atom_id res chain seq x y z
N MET A 1 53.10 1.90 -11.29
CA MET A 1 52.54 0.72 -11.97
C MET A 1 52.54 -0.41 -10.95
N LEU A 2 51.47 -1.01 -10.46
CA LEU A 2 50.13 -1.31 -10.94
C LEU A 2 49.21 -1.40 -9.71
N ALA A 3 48.24 -0.49 -9.57
CA ALA A 3 47.20 -0.60 -8.52
C ALA A 3 45.80 -0.37 -9.10
N SER A 4 45.59 -0.71 -10.37
CA SER A 4 44.33 -0.50 -11.10
C SER A 4 43.65 -1.79 -11.53
N ARG A 5 44.05 -2.97 -11.00
CA ARG A 5 43.41 -4.26 -11.33
C ARG A 5 42.49 -4.82 -10.24
N VAL A 6 41.99 -3.97 -9.34
CA VAL A 6 40.95 -4.38 -8.36
C VAL A 6 39.54 -4.01 -8.85
N PHE A 7 39.41 -3.30 -9.98
CA PHE A 7 38.13 -2.72 -10.41
C PHE A 7 37.23 -3.60 -11.28
N ASP A 8 37.64 -4.81 -11.67
CA ASP A 8 36.96 -5.49 -12.80
C ASP A 8 36.14 -6.76 -12.48
N GLN A 9 36.02 -7.20 -11.22
CA GLN A 9 35.41 -8.53 -10.97
C GLN A 9 34.32 -8.62 -9.89
N LYS A 10 33.68 -7.51 -9.51
CA LYS A 10 32.53 -7.56 -8.57
C LYS A 10 31.31 -6.71 -8.95
N GLN A 11 31.25 -6.13 -10.14
CA GLN A 11 30.09 -5.32 -10.56
C GLN A 11 29.06 -6.14 -11.36
N LYS A 12 28.70 -7.33 -10.85
CA LYS A 12 27.56 -8.12 -11.33
C LYS A 12 26.77 -8.69 -10.16
N SER A 13 26.32 -7.87 -9.22
CA SER A 13 25.25 -8.26 -8.29
C SER A 13 24.75 -7.10 -7.42
N THR A 14 24.35 -5.99 -8.03
CA THR A 14 23.30 -5.18 -7.42
C THR A 14 22.05 -5.52 -8.21
N LYS A 15 21.32 -6.54 -7.75
CA LYS A 15 19.92 -6.71 -8.09
C LYS A 15 19.27 -5.34 -7.91
N ASP A 16 18.47 -4.88 -8.87
CA ASP A 16 17.89 -3.54 -8.82
C ASP A 16 16.89 -3.47 -7.65
N LEU A 17 17.39 -3.10 -6.47
CA LEU A 17 16.62 -3.00 -5.24
C LEU A 17 15.71 -1.76 -5.27
N SER A 18 15.85 -0.86 -6.26
CA SER A 18 15.01 0.34 -6.35
C SER A 18 13.53 -0.01 -6.55
N GLN A 19 13.25 -1.06 -7.31
CA GLN A 19 11.89 -1.52 -7.56
C GLN A 19 11.30 -2.23 -6.33
N GLU A 20 12.08 -3.11 -5.69
CA GLU A 20 11.66 -3.84 -4.48
C GLU A 20 11.49 -2.89 -3.28
N SER A 21 12.35 -1.87 -3.17
CA SER A 21 12.24 -0.82 -2.14
C SER A 21 11.06 0.12 -2.38
N ALA A 22 10.78 0.51 -3.63
CA ALA A 22 9.61 1.33 -3.94
C ALA A 22 8.31 0.63 -3.52
N SER A 23 8.15 -0.65 -3.87
CA SER A 23 6.98 -1.44 -3.44
C SER A 23 6.88 -1.56 -1.92
N PHE A 24 8.01 -1.72 -1.23
CA PHE A 24 8.05 -1.73 0.24
C PHE A 24 7.62 -0.38 0.84
N PHE A 25 8.12 0.75 0.31
CA PHE A 25 7.72 2.07 0.76
C PHE A 25 6.24 2.36 0.52
N TRP A 26 5.69 1.95 -0.63
CA TRP A 26 4.27 2.07 -0.90
C TRP A 26 3.42 1.23 0.06
N PHE A 27 3.87 0.02 0.37
CA PHE A 27 3.20 -0.84 1.34
C PHE A 27 3.26 -0.24 2.75
N GLN A 28 4.40 0.31 3.15
CA GLN A 28 4.58 0.99 4.43
C GLN A 28 3.69 2.24 4.53
N LEU A 29 3.61 3.03 3.46
CA LEU A 29 2.73 4.20 3.37
C LEU A 29 1.26 3.80 3.48
N LEU A 30 0.85 2.73 2.80
CA LEU A 30 -0.51 2.19 2.88
C LEU A 30 -0.85 1.76 4.30
N ILE A 31 0.05 1.05 4.98
CA ILE A 31 -0.13 0.64 6.39
C ILE A 31 -0.27 1.88 7.29
N ASP A 32 0.59 2.88 7.11
CA ASP A 32 0.56 4.10 7.92
C ASP A 32 -0.73 4.90 7.72
N VAL A 33 -1.21 4.98 6.47
CA VAL A 33 -2.52 5.58 6.16
C VAL A 33 -3.62 4.79 6.88
N ILE A 34 -3.69 3.47 6.71
CA ILE A 34 -4.71 2.62 7.36
C ILE A 34 -4.66 2.78 8.89
N LYS A 35 -3.46 2.77 9.50
CA LYS A 35 -3.29 2.95 10.94
C LYS A 35 -3.82 4.30 11.42
N ARG A 36 -3.49 5.39 10.72
CA ARG A 36 -4.02 6.72 11.02
C ARG A 36 -5.53 6.78 10.84
N MET A 37 -6.07 6.07 9.84
CA MET A 37 -7.51 5.94 9.64
C MET A 37 -8.22 5.21 10.79
N THR A 38 -7.55 4.26 11.45
CA THR A 38 -8.07 3.57 12.65
C THR A 38 -7.86 4.32 13.96
N ASP A 39 -6.72 5.00 14.15
CA ASP A 39 -6.35 5.64 15.42
C ASP A 39 -6.97 7.03 15.60
N THR A 40 -7.14 7.77 14.50
CA THR A 40 -7.99 8.95 14.53
C THR A 40 -9.42 8.48 14.38
N LYS A 41 -10.34 9.03 15.18
CA LYS A 41 -11.78 8.87 14.98
C LYS A 41 -12.12 9.44 13.61
N ILE A 42 -11.92 8.67 12.54
CA ILE A 42 -12.52 8.95 11.26
C ILE A 42 -14.00 8.99 11.55
N SER A 43 -14.54 10.20 11.43
CA SER A 43 -15.99 10.38 11.43
C SER A 43 -16.53 9.42 10.37
N SER A 44 -17.65 8.77 10.65
CA SER A 44 -18.34 7.91 9.68
C SER A 44 -18.45 8.57 8.30
N ALA A 45 -18.53 9.90 8.26
CA ALA A 45 -18.49 10.71 7.04
C ALA A 45 -17.22 10.52 6.18
N ALA A 46 -16.02 10.58 6.76
CA ALA A 46 -14.78 10.48 5.98
C ALA A 46 -14.50 9.04 5.51
N GLN A 47 -14.95 8.03 6.27
CA GLN A 47 -14.94 6.64 5.81
C GLN A 47 -15.86 6.48 4.59
N GLU A 48 -17.05 7.08 4.65
CA GLU A 48 -18.03 7.00 3.57
C GLU A 48 -17.57 7.73 2.32
N GLU A 49 -16.94 8.91 2.45
CA GLU A 49 -16.33 9.63 1.33
C GLU A 49 -15.24 8.80 0.63
N MET A 50 -14.38 8.12 1.40
CA MET A 50 -13.36 7.25 0.81
C MET A 50 -14.00 6.07 0.05
N LEU A 51 -15.00 5.42 0.66
CA LEU A 51 -15.69 4.30 0.03
C LEU A 51 -16.40 4.73 -1.26
N GLN A 52 -17.03 5.91 -1.25
CA GLN A 52 -17.68 6.49 -2.42
C GLN A 52 -16.67 6.75 -3.55
N ALA A 53 -15.50 7.32 -3.23
CA ALA A 53 -14.44 7.52 -4.21
C ALA A 53 -13.95 6.19 -4.82
N CYS A 54 -13.84 5.13 -4.01
CA CYS A 54 -13.51 3.79 -4.51
C CYS A 54 -14.62 3.22 -5.41
N GLU A 55 -15.90 3.37 -5.05
CA GLU A 55 -17.03 2.92 -5.87
C GLU A 55 -17.08 3.64 -7.22
N ASP A 56 -16.85 4.96 -7.23
CA ASP A 56 -16.81 5.77 -8.43
C ASP A 56 -15.66 5.36 -9.38
N TYR A 57 -14.48 5.10 -8.82
CA TYR A 57 -13.32 4.62 -9.58
C TYR A 57 -13.58 3.24 -10.20
N TYR A 58 -14.17 2.32 -9.43
CA TYR A 58 -14.45 0.94 -9.86
C TYR A 58 -15.85 0.75 -10.45
N ARG A 59 -16.55 1.81 -10.86
CA ARG A 59 -17.97 1.78 -11.29
C ARG A 59 -18.33 0.70 -12.33
N THR A 60 -17.37 0.29 -13.19
CA THR A 60 -17.58 -0.77 -14.20
C THR A 60 -17.06 -2.15 -13.77
N ASN A 61 -16.30 -2.23 -12.68
CA ASN A 61 -15.69 -3.47 -12.20
C ASN A 61 -16.52 -4.11 -11.09
N LYS A 62 -17.43 -5.00 -11.50
CA LYS A 62 -18.34 -5.72 -10.58
C LYS A 62 -17.61 -6.51 -9.50
N CYS A 63 -16.41 -7.03 -9.79
CA CYS A 63 -15.63 -7.80 -8.83
C CYS A 63 -15.13 -6.91 -7.68
N GLU A 64 -14.54 -5.76 -8.02
CA GLU A 64 -14.04 -4.80 -7.02
C GLU A 64 -15.19 -4.15 -6.23
N LEU A 65 -16.31 -3.84 -6.88
CA LEU A 65 -17.51 -3.33 -6.19
C LEU A 65 -18.06 -4.32 -5.15
N GLN A 66 -18.00 -5.63 -5.42
CA GLN A 66 -18.38 -6.63 -4.41
C GLN A 66 -17.43 -6.66 -3.22
N LYS A 67 -16.12 -6.51 -3.44
CA LYS A 67 -15.12 -6.43 -2.36
C LYS A 67 -15.34 -5.19 -1.51
N ILE A 68 -15.62 -4.03 -2.13
CA ILE A 68 -15.92 -2.78 -1.43
C ILE A 68 -17.18 -2.93 -0.57
N LYS A 69 -18.26 -3.51 -1.13
CA LYS A 69 -19.50 -3.78 -0.39
C LYS A 69 -19.27 -4.71 0.79
N HIS A 70 -18.49 -5.77 0.59
CA HIS A 70 -18.14 -6.71 1.66
C HIS A 70 -17.38 -5.99 2.78
N PHE A 71 -16.36 -5.20 2.42
CA PHE A 71 -15.60 -4.39 3.37
C PHE A 71 -16.52 -3.44 4.15
N ARG A 72 -17.43 -2.72 3.49
CA ARG A 72 -18.39 -1.81 4.15
C ARG A 72 -19.26 -2.53 5.20
N GLN A 73 -19.58 -3.80 5.00
CA GLN A 73 -20.42 -4.59 5.90
C GLN A 73 -19.65 -5.29 7.03
N THR A 74 -18.40 -5.70 6.78
CA THR A 74 -17.63 -6.52 7.72
C THR A 74 -16.54 -5.76 8.46
N TYR A 75 -16.17 -4.57 7.98
CA TYR A 75 -15.15 -3.76 8.61
C TYR A 75 -15.60 -3.27 9.99
N VAL A 76 -14.82 -3.64 10.99
CA VAL A 76 -14.92 -3.13 12.36
C VAL A 76 -13.54 -2.61 12.74
N ALA A 77 -13.41 -1.30 12.92
CA ALA A 77 -12.12 -0.66 13.22
C ALA A 77 -11.37 -1.30 14.39
N LYS A 78 -12.11 -1.78 15.41
CA LYS A 78 -11.55 -2.51 16.57
C LYS A 78 -10.80 -3.80 16.22
N ASN A 79 -11.07 -4.40 15.06
CA ASN A 79 -10.47 -5.66 14.62
C ASN A 79 -9.34 -5.47 13.59
N ALA A 80 -9.05 -4.24 13.17
CA ALA A 80 -8.12 -3.95 12.08
C ALA A 80 -6.62 -4.02 12.49
N LEU A 81 -6.30 -4.06 13.79
CA LEU A 81 -4.93 -4.08 14.32
C LEU A 81 -4.66 -5.26 15.27
N LYS A 82 -5.32 -6.41 15.05
CA LYS A 82 -5.01 -7.64 15.79
C LYS A 82 -3.72 -8.28 15.31
#